data_AF-A0A0B7AB72-F1
#
_entry.id   AF-A0A0B7AB72-F1
#
_cell.length_a   1.000
_cell.length_b   1.000
_cell.length_c   1.000
_cell.angle_alpha   90.00
_cell.angle_beta   90.00
_cell.angle_gamma   90.00
#
_symmetry.space_group_name_H-M   'P 1'
#
loop_
_entity.id
_entity.type
_entity.pdbx_description
1 polymer ?
#
loop_
_entity_poly.entity_id
_entity_poly.type
_entity_poly.pdbx_seq_one_letter_code
_entity_poly.pdbx_strand_id
1 'polypeptide(L)'
;MLLVCVMTCLALTSVLSQLPTTSGQENGQPCDLCKQLFTYVNTFLQKNSTEAEVEALLKKACNILPTAFQGECDNIVKQYGPMIFELLIHELQPDQMCTALGLCPSSNEDQNSDVSSVSEIQMPDTNSIQCTACERFIDQVKSMLSSNPTPDEIENAMNKVCQMVPFIYQSRCRQFVNQYEA
;
A
#
# COMPACT_ATOMS: atom_id res chain seq x y z
N MET A 1 24.74 -30.72 -11.78
CA MET A 1 24.33 -29.63 -10.87
C MET A 1 25.00 -28.30 -11.22
N LEU A 2 26.34 -28.23 -11.32
CA LEU A 2 27.05 -26.98 -11.68
C LEU A 2 26.62 -26.35 -13.03
N LEU A 3 26.40 -27.19 -14.05
CA LEU A 3 25.97 -26.75 -15.39
C LEU A 3 24.56 -26.15 -15.41
N VAL A 4 23.66 -26.60 -14.52
CA VAL A 4 22.30 -26.07 -14.43
C VAL A 4 22.33 -24.66 -13.85
N CYS A 5 23.18 -24.41 -12.85
CA CYS A 5 23.40 -23.07 -12.29
C CYS A 5 23.99 -22.08 -13.30
N VAL A 6 24.92 -22.51 -14.16
CA VAL A 6 25.51 -21.63 -15.18
C VAL A 6 24.47 -21.24 -16.24
N MET A 7 23.61 -22.18 -16.65
CA MET A 7 22.56 -21.90 -17.63
C MET A 7 21.45 -21.00 -17.07
N THR A 8 21.09 -21.15 -15.79
CA THR A 8 20.16 -20.22 -15.12
C THR A 8 20.80 -18.84 -14.88
N CYS A 9 22.11 -18.77 -14.59
CA CYS A 9 22.84 -17.50 -14.48
C CYS A 9 22.91 -16.75 -15.81
N LEU A 10 23.19 -17.45 -16.92
CA LEU A 10 23.22 -16.83 -18.25
C LEU A 10 21.84 -16.32 -18.69
N ALA A 11 20.77 -17.08 -18.40
CA ALA A 11 19.40 -16.64 -18.63
C ALA A 11 19.02 -15.41 -17.77
N LEU A 12 19.54 -15.29 -16.55
CA LEU A 12 19.38 -14.11 -15.69
C LEU A 12 20.14 -12.89 -16.25
N THR A 13 21.33 -13.07 -16.82
CA THR A 13 22.09 -11.95 -17.43
C THR A 13 21.42 -11.34 -18.67
N SER A 14 20.70 -12.14 -19.46
CA SER A 14 19.90 -11.60 -20.58
C SER A 14 18.69 -10.79 -20.09
N VAL A 15 18.10 -11.15 -18.96
CA VAL A 15 16.99 -10.41 -18.35
C VAL A 15 17.49 -9.11 -17.69
N LEU A 16 18.66 -9.14 -17.05
CA LEU A 16 19.31 -7.94 -16.49
C LEU A 16 19.63 -6.89 -17.56
N SER A 17 19.84 -7.31 -18.81
CA SER A 17 20.11 -6.41 -19.95
C SER A 17 18.85 -5.70 -20.49
N GLN A 18 17.66 -6.13 -20.05
CA GLN A 18 16.36 -5.53 -20.40
C GLN A 18 15.77 -4.73 -19.23
N LEU A 19 16.39 -4.79 -18.05
CA LEU A 19 16.07 -3.86 -16.98
C LEU A 19 16.65 -2.49 -17.36
N PRO A 20 15.87 -1.40 -17.23
CA PRO A 20 16.43 -0.07 -17.35
C PRO A 20 17.47 0.11 -16.24
N THR A 21 18.75 0.18 -16.61
CA THR A 21 19.80 0.71 -15.73
C THR A 21 19.60 2.22 -15.66
N THR A 22 18.80 2.68 -14.70
CA THR A 22 18.74 4.11 -14.37
C THR A 22 20.05 4.51 -13.72
N SER A 23 20.97 4.99 -14.57
CA SER A 23 22.07 5.84 -14.14
C SER A 23 21.48 7.16 -13.61
N GLY A 24 21.29 7.24 -12.30
CA GLY A 24 20.74 8.45 -11.67
C GLY A 24 20.72 8.37 -10.15
N GLN A 25 21.86 8.70 -9.54
CA GLN A 25 22.05 9.15 -8.15
C GLN A 25 21.55 8.22 -7.03
N GLU A 26 22.47 7.77 -6.17
CA GLU A 26 22.24 7.11 -4.88
C GLU A 26 21.59 8.04 -3.82
N ASN A 27 20.61 8.87 -4.21
CA ASN A 27 19.74 9.66 -3.33
C ASN A 27 18.38 9.85 -4.01
N GLY A 28 17.80 8.79 -4.59
CA GLY A 28 16.47 8.85 -5.15
C GLY A 28 15.44 9.06 -4.04
N GLN A 29 14.88 10.27 -3.95
CA GLN A 29 13.80 10.57 -3.02
C GLN A 29 12.71 9.50 -3.22
N PRO A 30 12.12 8.92 -2.15
CA PRO A 30 11.16 7.80 -2.24
C PRO A 30 10.06 7.99 -3.29
N CYS A 31 9.69 9.25 -3.55
CA CYS A 31 8.80 9.68 -4.61
C CYS A 31 9.26 9.26 -6.02
N ASP A 32 10.51 9.55 -6.39
CA ASP A 32 11.02 9.30 -7.75
C ASP A 32 11.13 7.81 -8.05
N LEU A 33 11.58 7.03 -7.06
CA LEU A 33 11.66 5.58 -7.19
C LEU A 33 10.26 4.97 -7.38
N CYS A 34 9.28 5.46 -6.61
CA CYS A 34 7.89 5.06 -6.78
C CYS A 34 7.38 5.40 -8.19
N LYS A 35 7.59 6.64 -8.66
CA LYS A 35 7.12 7.07 -9.98
C LYS A 35 7.76 6.24 -11.10
N GLN A 36 9.05 5.92 -10.99
CA GLN A 36 9.73 5.06 -11.95
C GLN A 36 9.13 3.65 -11.97
N LEU A 37 8.83 3.07 -10.80
CA LEU A 37 8.20 1.76 -10.70
C LEU A 37 6.84 1.75 -11.40
N PHE A 38 5.96 2.70 -11.10
CA PHE A 38 4.64 2.77 -11.72
C PHE A 38 4.70 3.13 -13.21
N THR A 39 5.69 3.92 -13.64
CA THR A 39 5.95 4.19 -15.07
C THR A 39 6.35 2.92 -15.82
N TYR A 40 7.20 2.09 -15.20
CA TYR A 40 7.60 0.81 -15.77
C TYR A 40 6.42 -0.14 -15.89
N VAL A 41 5.61 -0.26 -14.83
CA VAL A 41 4.37 -1.06 -14.84
C VAL A 41 3.42 -0.57 -15.92
N ASN A 42 3.16 0.74 -16.00
CA ASN A 42 2.27 1.31 -17.01
C ASN A 42 2.79 1.05 -18.44
N THR A 43 4.10 1.18 -18.66
CA THR A 43 4.72 0.90 -19.98
C THR A 43 4.58 -0.57 -20.36
N PHE A 44 4.78 -1.49 -19.40
CA PHE A 44 4.61 -2.93 -19.61
C PHE A 44 3.16 -3.28 -19.94
N LEU A 45 2.21 -2.65 -19.26
CA LEU A 45 0.78 -2.86 -19.48
C LEU A 45 0.31 -2.28 -20.83
N GLN A 46 0.73 -1.06 -21.17
CA GLN A 46 0.33 -0.39 -22.42
C GLN A 46 0.95 -1.00 -23.68
N LYS A 47 2.19 -1.51 -23.62
CA LYS A 47 2.86 -2.16 -24.76
C LYS A 47 2.58 -3.66 -24.81
N ASN A 48 1.33 -4.06 -25.05
CA ASN A 48 0.93 -5.44 -25.38
C ASN A 48 0.58 -6.37 -24.20
N SER A 49 0.18 -5.88 -23.03
CA SER A 49 -0.40 -6.78 -22.03
C SER A 49 -1.89 -7.00 -22.31
N THR A 50 -2.26 -8.25 -22.54
CA THR A 50 -3.66 -8.68 -22.59
C THR A 50 -4.21 -8.87 -21.19
N GLU A 51 -5.53 -8.75 -21.02
CA GLU A 51 -6.22 -9.07 -19.76
C GLU A 51 -5.78 -10.44 -19.22
N ALA A 52 -5.66 -11.43 -20.11
CA ALA A 52 -5.22 -12.78 -19.77
C ALA A 52 -3.78 -12.85 -19.22
N GLU A 53 -2.86 -12.00 -19.70
CA GLU A 53 -1.49 -11.95 -19.18
C GLU A 53 -1.43 -11.30 -17.80
N VAL A 54 -2.25 -10.29 -17.56
CA VAL A 54 -2.38 -9.66 -16.24
C VAL A 54 -3.03 -10.61 -15.25
N GLU A 55 -4.10 -11.31 -15.64
CA GLU A 55 -4.73 -12.34 -14.81
C GLU A 55 -3.75 -13.47 -14.48
N ALA A 56 -2.92 -13.90 -15.44
CA ALA A 56 -1.90 -14.92 -15.22
C ALA A 56 -0.80 -14.44 -14.26
N LEU A 57 -0.42 -13.16 -14.31
CA LEU A 57 0.50 -12.54 -13.35
C LEU A 57 -0.10 -12.49 -11.94
N LEU A 58 -1.37 -12.08 -11.82
CA LEU A 58 -2.07 -12.03 -10.54
C LEU A 58 -2.22 -13.44 -9.94
N LYS A 59 -2.53 -14.46 -10.74
CA LYS A 59 -2.53 -15.88 -10.32
C LYS A 59 -1.15 -16.34 -9.86
N LYS A 60 -0.08 -15.93 -10.53
CA LYS A 60 1.28 -16.21 -10.05
C LYS A 60 1.57 -15.57 -8.70
N ALA A 61 1.04 -14.37 -8.44
CA ALA A 61 1.16 -13.73 -7.13
C ALA A 61 0.39 -14.50 -6.05
N CYS A 62 -0.79 -15.06 -6.37
CA CYS A 62 -1.54 -15.92 -5.45
C CYS A 62 -0.72 -17.14 -4.99
N ASN A 63 0.10 -17.72 -5.87
CA ASN A 63 0.96 -18.87 -5.54
C ASN A 63 2.08 -18.55 -4.51
N ILE A 64 2.36 -17.27 -4.26
CA ILE A 64 3.33 -16.84 -3.23
C ILE A 64 2.67 -16.89 -1.83
N LEU A 65 1.35 -16.77 -1.76
CA LEU A 65 0.62 -16.81 -0.49
C LEU A 65 0.64 -18.21 0.12
N PRO A 66 0.54 -18.33 1.46
CA PRO A 66 0.33 -19.62 2.12
C PRO A 66 -0.87 -20.35 1.54
N THR A 67 -0.81 -21.68 1.46
CA THR A 67 -1.82 -22.54 0.81
C THR A 67 -3.25 -22.26 1.29
N ALA A 68 -3.43 -21.88 2.55
CA ALA A 68 -4.74 -21.54 3.12
C ALA A 68 -5.44 -20.35 2.42
N PHE A 69 -4.69 -19.44 1.77
CA PHE A 69 -5.21 -18.23 1.14
C PHE A 69 -5.21 -18.28 -0.39
N GLN A 70 -4.61 -19.30 -1.00
CA GLN A 70 -4.46 -19.38 -2.46
C GLN A 70 -5.82 -19.46 -3.16
N GLY A 71 -6.74 -20.29 -2.67
CA GLY A 71 -8.08 -20.43 -3.27
C GLY A 71 -8.92 -19.16 -3.19
N GLU A 72 -8.82 -18.41 -2.08
CA GLU A 72 -9.49 -17.12 -1.93
C GLU A 72 -8.86 -16.07 -2.86
N CYS A 73 -7.53 -16.04 -2.94
CA CYS A 73 -6.82 -15.17 -3.87
C CYS A 73 -7.20 -15.45 -5.33
N ASP A 74 -7.26 -16.72 -5.74
CA ASP A 74 -7.67 -17.11 -7.09
C ASP A 74 -9.11 -16.68 -7.40
N ASN A 75 -10.02 -16.77 -6.43
CA ASN A 75 -11.38 -16.26 -6.57
C ASN A 75 -11.42 -14.74 -6.73
N ILE A 76 -10.64 -14.00 -5.93
CA ILE A 76 -10.51 -12.54 -6.04
C ILE A 76 -9.96 -12.17 -7.42
N VAL A 77 -8.91 -12.85 -7.89
CA VAL A 77 -8.34 -12.59 -9.22
C VAL A 77 -9.34 -12.90 -10.32
N LYS A 78 -10.11 -14.00 -10.21
CA LYS A 78 -11.13 -14.34 -11.21
C LYS A 78 -12.29 -13.33 -11.22
N GLN A 79 -12.72 -12.86 -10.05
CA GLN A 79 -13.89 -12.00 -9.92
C GLN A 79 -13.57 -10.53 -10.23
N TYR A 80 -12.40 -10.06 -9.80
CA TYR A 80 -12.00 -8.66 -9.90
C TYR A 80 -10.89 -8.42 -10.91
N GLY A 81 -10.22 -9.46 -11.44
CA GLY A 81 -9.15 -9.36 -12.44
C GLY A 81 -9.49 -8.50 -13.65
N PRO A 82 -10.68 -8.64 -14.28
CA PRO A 82 -11.09 -7.78 -15.40
C PRO A 82 -11.21 -6.30 -15.00
N MET A 83 -11.79 -6.03 -13.83
CA MET A 83 -11.89 -4.66 -13.29
C MET A 83 -10.52 -4.09 -12.91
N ILE A 84 -9.65 -4.91 -12.32
CA ILE A 84 -8.28 -4.55 -11.99
C ILE A 84 -7.53 -4.25 -13.30
N PHE A 85 -7.67 -5.06 -14.34
CA PHE A 85 -7.07 -4.81 -15.64
C PHE A 85 -7.49 -3.45 -16.21
N GLU A 86 -8.79 -3.17 -16.26
CA GLU A 86 -9.35 -1.88 -16.69
C GLU A 86 -8.80 -0.69 -15.87
N LEU A 87 -8.73 -0.84 -14.55
CA LEU A 87 -8.13 0.17 -13.68
C LEU A 87 -6.63 0.34 -13.95
N LEU A 88 -5.89 -0.74 -14.18
CA LEU A 88 -4.45 -0.68 -14.42
C LEU A 88 -4.11 -0.06 -15.78
N ILE A 89 -4.99 -0.15 -16.79
CA ILE A 89 -4.76 0.50 -18.10
C ILE A 89 -5.21 1.97 -18.13
N HIS A 90 -6.20 2.36 -17.30
CA HIS A 90 -6.80 3.70 -17.32
C HIS A 90 -6.32 4.62 -16.18
N GLU A 91 -6.10 4.08 -14.98
CA GLU A 91 -5.95 4.86 -13.74
C GLU A 91 -4.52 4.79 -13.15
N LEU A 92 -3.59 4.08 -13.80
CA LEU A 92 -2.23 3.89 -13.29
C LEU A 92 -1.31 5.08 -13.57
N GLN A 93 -1.76 6.27 -13.17
CA GLN A 93 -0.96 7.50 -13.24
C GLN A 93 0.11 7.46 -12.13
N PRO A 94 1.41 7.43 -12.46
CA PRO A 94 2.48 7.27 -11.47
C PRO A 94 2.44 8.32 -10.36
N ASP A 95 2.09 9.57 -10.69
CA ASP A 95 1.96 10.65 -9.71
C ASP A 95 0.84 10.38 -8.69
N GLN A 96 -0.34 9.97 -9.15
CA GLN A 96 -1.49 9.72 -8.28
C GLN A 96 -1.24 8.52 -7.36
N MET A 97 -0.68 7.44 -7.90
CA MET A 97 -0.37 6.23 -7.14
C MET A 97 0.68 6.51 -6.06
N CYS A 98 1.74 7.25 -6.40
CA CYS A 98 2.81 7.54 -5.44
C CYS A 98 2.40 8.55 -4.37
N THR A 99 1.51 9.49 -4.70
CA THR A 99 0.87 10.37 -3.72
C THR A 99 -0.07 9.59 -2.79
N ALA A 100 -0.91 8.70 -3.33
CA ALA A 100 -1.79 7.85 -2.53
C ALA A 100 -1.03 6.92 -1.56
N LEU A 101 0.16 6.46 -1.96
CA LEU A 101 1.05 5.69 -1.10
C LEU A 101 1.79 6.54 -0.05
N GLY A 102 1.70 7.87 -0.14
CA GLY A 102 2.40 8.82 0.73
C GLY A 102 3.90 8.93 0.43
N LEU A 103 4.34 8.47 -0.74
CA LEU A 103 5.74 8.52 -1.17
C LEU A 103 6.07 9.81 -1.90
N CYS A 104 5.05 10.46 -2.49
CA CYS A 104 5.13 11.79 -3.08
C CYS A 104 4.27 12.79 -2.30
N PRO A 105 4.62 14.08 -2.31
CA PRO A 105 3.77 15.12 -1.75
C PRO A 105 2.44 15.18 -2.51
N SER A 106 1.34 15.31 -1.77
CA SER A 106 0.05 15.68 -2.33
C SER A 106 0.15 17.09 -2.90
N SER A 107 -0.42 17.34 -4.08
CA SER A 107 -0.44 18.64 -4.78
C SER A 107 -1.15 19.79 -4.04
N ASN A 108 -1.35 19.65 -2.73
CA ASN A 108 -1.65 20.71 -1.79
C ASN A 108 -0.34 21.14 -1.11
N GLU A 109 0.66 21.53 -1.91
CA GLU A 109 1.74 22.39 -1.40
C GLU A 109 1.22 23.83 -1.43
N ASP A 110 0.40 24.15 -0.43
CA ASP A 110 0.11 25.53 -0.10
C ASP A 110 1.36 26.18 0.49
N GLN A 111 1.59 27.38 -0.03
CA GLN A 111 2.51 28.35 0.50
C GLN A 111 2.20 28.62 1.96
N ASN A 112 3.24 28.58 2.78
CA ASN A 112 3.27 29.24 4.07
C ASN A 112 2.99 30.75 3.88
N SER A 113 1.74 31.14 4.08
CA SER A 113 1.34 32.52 4.42
C SER A 113 0.02 32.49 5.18
N ASP A 114 0.16 32.67 6.48
CA ASP A 114 -0.73 33.35 7.42
C ASP A 114 -2.00 34.01 6.82
N VAL A 115 -3.17 33.66 7.36
CA VAL A 115 -4.02 34.55 8.18
C VAL A 115 -5.47 34.03 8.20
N SER A 116 -5.88 33.71 9.42
CA SER A 116 -7.16 34.05 10.04
C SER A 116 -8.38 34.27 9.13
N SER A 117 -9.35 33.35 9.22
CA SER A 117 -10.75 33.64 9.56
C SER A 117 -11.58 32.36 9.50
N VAL A 118 -11.37 31.44 10.44
CA VAL A 118 -12.51 30.61 10.86
C VAL A 118 -13.28 31.45 11.88
N SER A 119 -14.10 32.35 11.35
CA SER A 119 -15.24 32.89 12.10
C SER A 119 -16.07 31.70 12.57
N GLU A 120 -16.45 31.70 13.85
CA GLU A 120 -17.33 30.75 14.51
C GLU A 120 -18.24 29.97 13.55
N ILE A 121 -17.89 28.71 13.27
CA ILE A 121 -18.90 27.75 12.88
C ILE A 121 -19.51 27.29 14.21
N GLN A 122 -20.62 27.93 14.55
CA GLN A 122 -21.64 27.40 15.45
C GLN A 122 -21.70 25.88 15.27
N MET A 123 -21.48 25.11 16.33
CA MET A 123 -21.82 23.69 16.32
C MET A 123 -23.34 23.55 16.27
N PRO A 124 -23.89 22.91 15.23
CA PRO A 124 -24.97 21.98 15.47
C PRO A 124 -24.81 20.70 14.66
N ASP A 125 -24.66 19.58 15.36
CA ASP A 125 -25.64 18.49 15.35
C ASP A 125 -24.97 17.27 15.98
N THR A 126 -25.26 17.05 17.25
CA THR A 126 -25.00 15.80 17.99
C THR A 126 -25.85 14.62 17.47
N ASN A 127 -26.27 14.66 16.22
CA ASN A 127 -27.07 13.65 15.53
C ASN A 127 -26.57 13.37 14.10
N SER A 128 -25.30 13.66 13.81
CA SER A 128 -24.68 13.05 12.63
C SER A 128 -24.65 11.54 12.83
N ILE A 129 -25.26 10.79 11.91
CA ILE A 129 -25.22 9.33 11.86
C ILE A 129 -23.76 8.82 11.95
N GLN A 130 -22.80 9.61 11.45
CA GLN A 130 -21.37 9.34 11.54
C GLN A 130 -20.85 9.38 12.99
N CYS A 131 -21.30 10.33 13.81
CA CYS A 131 -20.93 10.41 15.22
C CYS A 131 -21.52 9.23 16.00
N THR A 132 -22.80 8.92 15.81
CA THR A 132 -23.44 7.77 16.48
C THR A 132 -22.80 6.44 16.05
N ALA A 133 -22.46 6.28 14.78
CA ALA A 133 -21.77 5.08 14.29
C ALA A 133 -20.36 4.98 14.89
N CYS A 134 -19.63 6.09 14.97
CA CYS A 134 -18.31 6.15 15.59
C CYS A 134 -18.38 5.79 17.08
N GLU A 135 -19.30 6.39 17.85
CA GLU A 135 -19.49 6.10 19.28
C GLU A 135 -19.79 4.62 19.52
N ARG A 136 -20.71 4.03 18.74
CA ARG A 136 -21.04 2.60 18.81
C ARG A 136 -19.85 1.71 18.52
N PHE A 137 -19.07 2.05 17.50
CA PHE A 137 -17.87 1.31 17.12
C PHE A 137 -16.80 1.40 18.22
N ILE A 138 -16.57 2.59 18.77
CA ILE A 138 -15.62 2.81 19.86
C ILE A 138 -16.06 2.09 21.13
N ASP A 139 -17.35 2.06 21.46
CA ASP A 139 -17.87 1.31 22.60
C ASP A 139 -17.71 -0.20 22.42
N GLN A 140 -17.89 -0.71 21.20
CA GLN A 140 -17.61 -2.11 20.89
C GLN A 140 -16.11 -2.42 21.02
N VAL A 141 -15.23 -1.56 20.52
CA VAL A 141 -13.78 -1.70 20.70
C VAL A 141 -13.42 -1.67 22.19
N LYS A 142 -13.97 -0.75 22.97
CA LYS A 142 -13.78 -0.68 24.43
C LYS A 142 -14.26 -1.94 25.14
N SER A 143 -15.35 -2.56 24.68
CA SER A 143 -15.85 -3.82 25.26
C SER A 143 -14.92 -5.02 25.01
N MET A 144 -14.09 -4.93 23.96
CA MET A 144 -13.06 -5.92 23.66
C MET A 144 -11.74 -5.62 24.37
N LEU A 145 -11.59 -4.43 24.96
CA LEU A 145 -10.43 -4.02 25.74
C LEU A 145 -10.67 -4.27 27.24
N SER A 146 -9.58 -4.42 28.00
CA SER A 146 -9.62 -4.44 29.47
C SER A 146 -10.35 -3.20 30.01
N SER A 147 -11.03 -3.27 31.16
CA SER A 147 -11.88 -2.16 31.68
C SER A 147 -11.17 -0.81 31.87
N ASN A 148 -9.83 -0.78 31.89
CA ASN A 148 -9.06 0.45 31.85
C ASN A 148 -7.59 0.12 31.48
N PRO A 149 -7.25 -0.01 30.18
CA PRO A 149 -5.90 -0.41 29.80
C PRO A 149 -4.95 0.77 30.01
N THR A 150 -3.74 0.50 30.50
CA THR A 150 -2.70 1.54 30.58
C THR A 150 -2.15 1.87 29.20
N PRO A 151 -1.54 3.06 28.98
CA PRO A 151 -0.87 3.38 27.73
C PRO A 151 0.12 2.29 27.29
N ASP A 152 0.91 1.78 28.23
CA ASP A 152 1.87 0.69 28.01
C ASP A 152 1.20 -0.63 27.58
N GLU A 153 0.01 -0.93 28.11
CA GLU A 153 -0.76 -2.13 27.72
C GLU A 153 -1.28 -2.01 26.28
N ILE A 154 -1.73 -0.83 25.88
CA ILE A 154 -2.19 -0.55 24.51
C ILE A 154 -1.00 -0.64 23.54
N GLU A 155 0.13 -0.02 23.88
CA GLU A 155 1.35 -0.03 23.08
C GLU A 155 1.83 -1.47 22.85
N ASN A 156 1.93 -2.27 23.91
CA ASN A 156 2.32 -3.67 23.82
C ASN A 156 1.35 -4.50 22.97
N ALA A 157 0.04 -4.26 23.11
CA ALA A 157 -0.96 -4.94 22.29
C ALA A 157 -0.81 -4.58 20.80
N MET A 158 -0.62 -3.29 20.48
CA MET A 158 -0.43 -2.85 19.10
C MET A 158 0.90 -3.31 18.52
N ASN A 159 1.99 -3.31 19.30
CA ASN A 159 3.27 -3.87 18.91
C ASN A 159 3.18 -5.37 18.61
N LYS A 160 2.31 -6.10 19.32
CA LYS A 160 2.02 -7.51 19.03
C LYS A 160 1.23 -7.67 17.73
N VAL A 161 0.28 -6.79 17.44
CA VAL A 161 -0.40 -6.74 16.13
C VAL A 161 0.60 -6.48 15.01
N CYS A 162 1.56 -5.56 15.22
CA CYS A 162 2.63 -5.29 14.27
C CYS A 162 3.55 -6.50 14.01
N GLN A 163 3.57 -7.52 14.86
CA GLN A 163 4.29 -8.77 14.61
C GLN A 163 3.48 -9.78 13.78
N MET A 164 2.14 -9.65 13.76
CA MET A 164 1.25 -10.54 13.02
C MET A 164 1.04 -10.11 11.57
N VAL A 165 1.26 -8.82 11.25
CA VAL A 165 1.19 -8.33 9.87
C VAL A 165 2.43 -8.76 9.06
N PRO A 166 2.30 -8.88 7.72
CA PRO A 166 3.43 -9.21 6.84
C PRO A 166 4.66 -8.32 7.09
N PHE A 167 5.86 -8.89 6.94
CA PHE A 167 7.13 -8.23 7.27
C PHE A 167 7.26 -6.81 6.68
N ILE A 168 6.76 -6.64 5.44
CA ILE A 168 6.79 -5.37 4.71
C ILE A 168 6.01 -4.23 5.38
N TYR A 169 5.03 -4.53 6.24
CA TYR A 169 4.21 -3.53 6.94
C TYR A 169 4.65 -3.30 8.38
N GLN A 170 5.55 -4.13 8.92
CA GLN A 170 5.90 -4.08 10.33
C GLN A 170 6.60 -2.78 10.74
N SER A 171 7.48 -2.25 9.88
CA SER A 171 8.18 -0.98 10.14
C SER A 171 7.19 0.18 10.23
N ARG A 172 6.28 0.29 9.25
CA ARG A 172 5.26 1.33 9.19
C ARG A 172 4.24 1.18 10.33
N CYS A 173 3.88 -0.06 10.68
CA CYS A 173 3.01 -0.35 11.82
C CYS A 173 3.64 0.14 13.13
N ARG A 174 4.91 -0.23 13.40
CA ARG A 174 5.60 0.25 14.61
C ARG A 174 5.78 1.77 14.62
N GLN A 175 6.07 2.38 13.47
CA GLN A 175 6.13 3.83 13.36
C GLN A 175 4.80 4.49 13.75
N PHE A 176 3.68 3.91 13.34
CA PHE A 176 2.36 4.38 13.72
C PHE A 176 2.08 4.21 15.22
N VAL A 177 2.44 3.07 15.83
CA VAL A 177 2.30 2.85 17.28
C VAL A 177 3.06 3.91 18.07
N ASN A 178 4.34 4.11 17.73
CA ASN A 178 5.22 5.06 18.43
C ASN A 178 4.80 6.53 18.23
N GLN A 179 4.01 6.85 17.19
CA GLN A 179 3.54 8.21 16.93
C GLN A 179 2.52 8.69 17.98
N TYR A 180 1.81 7.78 18.64
CA TYR A 180 0.77 8.09 19.63
C TYR A 180 1.23 7.95 21.09
N GLU A 181 2.55 7.85 21.34
CA GLU A 181 3.16 7.80 22.68
C GLU A 181 3.33 9.19 23.35
N ALA A 182 2.81 10.28 22.74
CA ALA A 182 2.98 11.66 23.21
C ALA A 182 1.81 12.18 24.07
#